data_AF-R8BFE4-F1
#
_entry.id   AF-R8BFE4-F1
#
_cell.length_a   1.000
_cell.length_b   1.000
_cell.length_c   1.000
_cell.angle_alpha   90.00
_cell.angle_beta   90.00
_cell.angle_gamma   90.00
#
_symmetry.space_group_name_H-M   'P 1'
#
loop_
_entity.id
_entity.type
_entity.pdbx_description
1 polymer ?
#
loop_
_entity_poly.entity_id
_entity_poly.type
_entity_poly.pdbx_seq_one_letter_code
_entity_poly.pdbx_strand_id
1 'polypeptide(L)'
;MAGPEIVYTDKAPKPLPQFSQAVKYNGMVYCSGNIGLDPETFKPVEGTVTDRTRQALKNLGAVLEEAGSSFSNVVKMNIFITTMDNFAAMNQAYDEFFTGDYKPLRFASTTAESKTIASSGKSPSSSSLVTTAPIISRSAANPPDTTRPPPLELPIRVANQSTVAYLFAIGKAYLTFYKTGLKNIYTNTRLLYNLTSGSGLPSDSPVSPSDTSSVASPPVVHPVGLVRSTELLRARWIHDIRRVPVFLILLFICGELTPFVVLALPGTVPFTCRIPRQVDKLQRQAEERRRGAFTDLHALRAELRARTGSEELSATQVARHITRGLGLVSNLWERVGIPAPLAAAKARRRLAFLAQDDALLLQSGGVPALDTPEMRLACVDRGIDVLGKSDDELAGLLTRWLGLTRARGTADLDGERLRRVQVLLTTPLEEWPEDGDFELPEKGLV
;
A
#
# COMPACT_ATOMS: atom_id res chain seq x y z
N MET A 1 -10.03 -32.91 18.35
CA MET A 1 -10.21 -31.64 19.09
C MET A 1 -11.61 -31.16 18.83
N ALA A 2 -12.33 -30.70 19.85
CA ALA A 2 -13.65 -30.11 19.67
C ALA A 2 -13.55 -28.89 18.72
N GLY A 3 -14.52 -28.75 17.82
CA GLY A 3 -14.60 -27.59 16.93
C GLY A 3 -14.97 -26.30 17.69
N PRO A 4 -14.92 -25.13 17.02
CA PRO A 4 -15.40 -23.89 17.62
C PRO A 4 -16.90 -23.98 17.93
N GLU A 5 -17.27 -23.57 19.14
CA GLU A 5 -18.67 -23.52 19.60
C GLU A 5 -19.14 -22.06 19.55
N ILE A 6 -20.26 -21.80 18.88
CA ILE A 6 -20.84 -20.46 18.74
C ILE A 6 -21.66 -20.14 19.99
N VAL A 7 -21.47 -18.94 20.54
CA VAL A 7 -22.25 -18.43 21.68
C VAL A 7 -23.25 -17.40 21.15
N TYR A 8 -24.51 -17.54 21.55
CA TYR A 8 -25.60 -16.64 21.17
C TYR A 8 -26.58 -16.47 22.33
N THR A 9 -26.91 -15.22 22.67
CA THR A 9 -27.93 -14.85 23.64
C THR A 9 -28.84 -13.76 23.09
N ASP A 10 -30.12 -13.79 23.46
CA ASP A 10 -31.12 -12.77 23.15
C ASP A 10 -31.03 -11.54 24.08
N LYS A 11 -30.29 -11.65 25.19
CA LYS A 11 -30.05 -10.56 26.16
C LYS A 11 -28.98 -9.57 25.71
N ALA A 12 -28.35 -9.79 24.56
CA ALA A 12 -27.39 -8.89 23.94
C ALA A 12 -27.82 -8.57 22.48
N PRO A 13 -27.37 -7.45 21.90
CA PRO A 13 -27.73 -7.09 20.53
C PRO A 13 -27.43 -8.22 19.55
N LYS A 14 -28.40 -8.54 18.69
CA LYS A 14 -28.23 -9.58 17.66
C LYS A 14 -27.06 -9.23 16.73
N PRO A 15 -26.20 -10.20 16.40
CA PRO A 15 -25.07 -9.96 15.51
C PRO A 15 -25.55 -9.83 14.05
N LEU A 16 -24.75 -9.18 13.21
CA LEU A 16 -24.99 -9.18 11.77
C LEU A 16 -24.57 -10.53 11.16
N PRO A 17 -25.07 -10.91 9.96
CA PRO A 17 -24.77 -12.22 9.36
C PRO A 17 -23.27 -12.53 9.14
N GLN A 18 -22.40 -11.51 9.21
CA GLN A 18 -20.97 -11.63 8.96
C GLN A 18 -20.16 -12.04 10.18
N PHE A 19 -20.72 -12.04 11.40
CA PHE A 19 -19.99 -12.41 12.63
C PHE A 19 -20.89 -13.00 13.71
N SER A 20 -20.30 -13.68 14.69
CA SER A 20 -20.99 -14.23 15.87
C SER A 20 -20.82 -13.32 17.10
N GLN A 21 -21.72 -13.37 18.09
CA GLN A 21 -21.55 -12.61 19.35
C GLN A 21 -20.29 -13.03 20.10
N ALA A 22 -20.06 -14.34 20.23
CA ALA A 22 -18.79 -14.89 20.70
C ALA A 22 -18.56 -16.31 20.14
N VAL A 23 -17.31 -16.78 20.24
CA VAL A 23 -16.90 -18.14 19.89
C VAL A 23 -16.06 -18.73 21.02
N LYS A 24 -16.38 -19.94 21.45
CA LYS A 24 -15.60 -20.74 22.39
C LYS A 24 -14.67 -21.67 21.64
N TYR A 25 -13.39 -21.63 21.97
CA TYR A 25 -12.40 -22.53 21.39
C TYR A 25 -11.24 -22.77 22.36
N ASN A 26 -10.91 -24.05 22.60
CA ASN A 26 -9.83 -24.48 23.49
C ASN A 26 -9.84 -23.82 24.87
N GLY A 27 -11.02 -23.76 25.52
CA GLY A 27 -11.18 -23.18 26.86
C GLY A 27 -11.15 -21.65 26.92
N MET A 28 -11.04 -20.97 25.78
CA MET A 28 -11.10 -19.51 25.68
C MET A 28 -12.41 -19.05 25.04
N VAL A 29 -12.91 -17.90 25.51
CA VAL A 29 -14.08 -17.22 24.92
C VAL A 29 -13.60 -15.97 24.17
N TYR A 30 -13.86 -15.93 22.86
CA TYR A 30 -13.55 -14.78 22.01
C TYR A 30 -14.83 -14.00 21.75
N CYS A 31 -14.94 -12.81 22.35
CA CYS A 31 -16.13 -11.96 22.23
C CYS A 31 -15.96 -10.92 21.11
N SER A 32 -17.02 -10.71 20.33
CA SER A 32 -17.13 -9.60 19.39
C SER A 32 -17.28 -8.26 20.10
N GLY A 33 -17.09 -7.16 19.36
CA GLY A 33 -17.24 -5.80 19.88
C GLY A 33 -18.64 -5.55 20.42
N ASN A 34 -18.73 -5.01 21.64
CA ASN A 34 -19.98 -4.62 22.27
C ASN A 34 -20.05 -3.10 22.36
N ILE A 35 -21.20 -2.55 22.00
CA ILE A 35 -21.51 -1.12 22.07
C ILE A 35 -22.75 -0.89 22.92
N GLY A 36 -22.96 0.34 23.37
CA GLY A 36 -24.08 0.74 24.24
C GLY A 36 -25.43 0.78 23.53
N LEU A 37 -25.82 -0.32 22.89
CA LEU A 37 -27.15 -0.53 22.32
C LEU A 37 -28.05 -1.22 23.32
N ASP A 38 -29.32 -0.84 23.32
CA ASP A 38 -30.38 -1.60 23.95
C ASP A 38 -30.71 -2.85 23.08
N PRO A 39 -30.71 -4.06 23.66
CA PRO A 39 -30.90 -5.31 22.92
C PRO A 39 -32.32 -5.48 22.35
N GLU A 40 -33.32 -4.82 22.93
CA GLU A 40 -34.71 -4.86 22.44
C GLU A 40 -34.94 -3.85 21.33
N THR A 41 -34.46 -2.62 21.52
CA THR A 41 -34.75 -1.51 20.59
C THR A 41 -33.72 -1.35 19.47
N PHE A 42 -32.54 -1.97 19.60
CA PHE A 42 -31.38 -1.80 18.70
C PHE A 42 -30.91 -0.35 18.54
N LYS A 43 -31.27 0.52 19.48
CA LYS A 43 -30.86 1.93 19.50
C LYS A 43 -29.78 2.17 20.55
N PRO A 44 -28.87 3.13 20.34
CA PRO A 44 -27.95 3.56 21.38
C PRO A 44 -28.74 4.05 22.59
N VAL A 45 -28.35 3.63 23.80
CA VAL A 45 -28.97 4.15 25.01
C VAL A 45 -28.73 5.65 25.13
N GLU A 46 -29.76 6.36 25.57
CA GLU A 46 -29.67 7.78 25.86
C GLU A 46 -28.83 8.03 27.12
N GLY A 47 -28.29 9.24 27.24
CA GLY A 47 -27.47 9.64 28.39
C GLY A 47 -25.99 9.80 28.08
N THR A 48 -25.20 9.73 29.14
CA THR A 48 -23.77 10.07 29.13
C THR A 48 -22.91 8.94 28.55
N VAL A 49 -21.63 9.22 28.35
CA VAL A 49 -20.62 8.19 28.01
C VAL A 49 -20.61 7.07 29.05
N THR A 50 -20.75 7.41 30.33
CA THR A 50 -20.81 6.44 31.43
C THR A 50 -22.00 5.50 31.24
N ASP A 51 -23.17 6.02 30.87
CA ASP A 51 -24.39 5.21 30.67
C ASP A 51 -24.26 4.28 29.46
N ARG A 52 -23.73 4.79 28.35
CA ARG A 52 -23.44 3.99 27.15
C ARG A 52 -22.39 2.92 27.39
N THR A 53 -21.35 3.24 28.17
CA THR A 53 -20.31 2.29 28.57
C THR A 53 -20.90 1.20 29.47
N ARG A 54 -21.73 1.57 30.44
CA ARG A 54 -22.44 0.63 31.32
C ARG A 54 -23.31 -0.32 30.52
N GLN A 55 -24.03 0.17 29.51
CA GLN A 55 -24.81 -0.70 28.63
C GLN A 55 -23.93 -1.63 27.79
N ALA A 56 -22.82 -1.13 27.23
CA ALA A 56 -21.89 -1.97 26.48
C ALA A 56 -21.32 -3.12 27.33
N LEU A 57 -21.00 -2.83 28.61
CA LEU A 57 -20.54 -3.83 29.56
C LEU A 57 -21.66 -4.79 29.99
N LYS A 58 -22.92 -4.33 30.16
CA LYS A 58 -24.05 -5.24 30.38
C LYS A 58 -24.25 -6.23 29.22
N ASN A 59 -24.18 -5.73 27.99
CA ASN A 59 -24.29 -6.56 26.79
C ASN A 59 -23.16 -7.61 26.73
N LEU A 60 -21.92 -7.20 27.02
CA LEU A 60 -20.79 -8.11 27.10
C LEU A 60 -20.95 -9.14 28.23
N GLY A 61 -21.48 -8.72 29.38
CA GLY A 61 -21.78 -9.59 30.52
C GLY A 61 -22.75 -10.71 30.15
N ALA A 62 -23.84 -10.38 29.47
CA ALA A 62 -24.81 -11.36 28.99
C ALA A 62 -24.18 -12.40 28.04
N VAL A 63 -23.28 -11.97 27.14
CA VAL A 63 -22.56 -12.88 26.23
C VAL A 63 -21.58 -13.77 27.01
N LEU A 64 -20.91 -13.23 28.03
CA LEU A 64 -20.00 -14.01 28.88
C LEU A 64 -20.75 -15.05 29.72
N GLU A 65 -21.91 -14.69 30.28
CA GLU A 65 -22.77 -15.60 31.03
C GLU A 65 -23.26 -16.77 30.17
N GLU A 66 -23.72 -16.48 28.95
CA GLU A 66 -24.12 -17.51 27.98
C GLU A 66 -22.94 -18.41 27.58
N ALA A 67 -21.73 -17.87 27.54
CA ALA A 67 -20.52 -18.64 27.30
C ALA A 67 -20.10 -19.53 28.50
N GLY A 68 -20.80 -19.45 29.63
CA GLY A 68 -20.43 -20.11 30.89
C GLY A 68 -19.24 -19.45 31.60
N SER A 69 -19.05 -18.16 31.42
CA SER A 69 -17.96 -17.36 31.99
C SER A 69 -18.50 -16.10 32.69
N SER A 70 -17.61 -15.21 33.11
CA SER A 70 -17.96 -13.96 33.81
C SER A 70 -16.82 -12.93 33.68
N PHE A 71 -17.06 -11.71 34.17
CA PHE A 71 -16.05 -10.65 34.19
C PHE A 71 -14.77 -11.00 34.98
N SER A 72 -14.85 -11.90 35.98
CA SER A 72 -13.69 -12.34 36.77
C SER A 72 -12.70 -13.20 35.98
N ASN A 73 -13.11 -13.73 34.82
CA ASN A 73 -12.28 -14.58 33.95
C ASN A 73 -11.75 -13.82 32.73
N VAL A 74 -12.01 -12.52 32.62
CA VAL A 74 -11.52 -11.71 31.50
C VAL A 74 -10.03 -11.46 31.71
N VAL A 75 -9.22 -11.87 30.73
CA VAL A 75 -7.75 -11.70 30.77
C VAL A 75 -7.28 -10.46 29.99
N LYS A 76 -8.01 -10.05 28.95
CA LYS A 76 -7.65 -8.93 28.06
C LYS A 76 -8.92 -8.18 27.63
N MET A 77 -8.88 -6.85 27.67
CA MET A 77 -9.89 -5.97 27.08
C MET A 77 -9.31 -4.97 26.09
N ASN A 78 -10.04 -4.75 25.00
CA ASN A 78 -9.77 -3.69 24.02
C ASN A 78 -10.93 -2.70 24.06
N ILE A 79 -10.62 -1.42 24.29
CA ILE A 79 -11.58 -0.34 24.46
C ILE A 79 -11.36 0.67 23.35
N PHE A 80 -12.45 1.01 22.66
CA PHE A 80 -12.45 1.99 21.58
C PHE A 80 -13.44 3.10 21.94
N ILE A 81 -12.94 4.31 22.11
CA ILE A 81 -13.74 5.51 22.45
C ILE A 81 -13.59 6.56 21.35
N THR A 82 -14.54 7.46 21.16
CA THR A 82 -14.47 8.45 20.07
C THR A 82 -13.49 9.59 20.35
N THR A 83 -13.33 9.97 21.61
CA THR A 83 -12.36 10.97 22.08
C THR A 83 -11.76 10.52 23.41
N MET A 84 -10.50 10.88 23.68
CA MET A 84 -9.86 10.60 24.97
C MET A 84 -10.48 11.42 26.11
N ASP A 85 -11.23 12.49 25.80
CA ASP A 85 -11.98 13.25 26.81
C ASP A 85 -13.00 12.37 27.54
N ASN A 86 -13.49 11.34 26.85
CA ASN A 86 -14.46 10.37 27.37
C ASN A 86 -13.81 9.28 28.25
N PHE A 87 -12.49 9.25 28.35
CA PHE A 87 -11.76 8.18 29.03
C PHE A 87 -12.09 8.11 30.53
N ALA A 88 -12.18 9.26 31.21
CA ALA A 88 -12.50 9.31 32.64
C ALA A 88 -13.93 8.81 32.92
N ALA A 89 -14.90 9.27 32.12
CA ALA A 89 -16.30 8.85 32.23
C ALA A 89 -16.48 7.34 31.92
N MET A 90 -15.78 6.83 30.91
CA MET A 90 -15.74 5.40 30.60
C MET A 90 -15.15 4.59 31.75
N ASN A 91 -14.04 5.05 32.34
CA ASN A 91 -13.39 4.37 33.48
C ASN A 91 -14.34 4.25 34.69
N GLN A 92 -15.18 5.26 34.93
CA GLN A 92 -16.17 5.21 36.00
C GLN A 92 -17.10 4.00 35.86
N ALA A 93 -17.69 3.80 34.68
CA ALA A 93 -18.52 2.64 34.43
C ALA A 93 -17.70 1.34 34.42
N TYR A 94 -16.48 1.37 33.89
CA TYR A 94 -15.59 0.19 33.85
C TYR A 94 -15.29 -0.37 35.24
N ASP A 95 -14.99 0.50 36.21
CA ASP A 95 -14.65 0.10 37.56
C ASP A 95 -15.85 -0.52 38.33
N GLU A 96 -17.09 -0.31 37.87
CA GLU A 96 -18.28 -0.97 38.43
C GLU A 96 -18.32 -2.48 38.12
N PHE A 97 -17.72 -2.94 37.01
CA PHE A 97 -17.79 -4.34 36.57
C PHE A 97 -16.53 -5.15 36.88
N PHE A 98 -15.39 -4.49 37.10
CA PHE A 98 -14.11 -5.14 37.39
C PHE A 98 -13.69 -4.95 38.84
N THR A 99 -14.40 -5.65 39.74
CA THR A 99 -14.19 -5.61 41.20
C THR A 99 -13.39 -6.79 41.75
N GLY A 100 -12.88 -7.68 40.89
CA GLY A 100 -12.13 -8.87 41.30
C GLY A 100 -10.69 -8.59 41.72
N ASP A 101 -9.98 -9.64 42.15
CA ASP A 101 -8.60 -9.58 42.68
C ASP A 101 -7.57 -9.05 41.67
N TYR A 102 -7.87 -9.12 40.38
CA TYR A 102 -7.06 -8.56 39.31
C TYR A 102 -7.92 -7.86 38.27
N LYS A 103 -7.35 -6.82 37.63
CA LYS A 103 -7.95 -6.17 36.47
C LYS A 103 -7.36 -6.77 35.17
N PRO A 104 -8.15 -6.93 34.10
CA PRO A 104 -7.65 -7.48 32.84
C PRO A 104 -6.62 -6.58 32.18
N LEU A 105 -5.76 -7.16 31.33
CA LEU A 105 -4.85 -6.39 30.49
C LEU A 105 -5.66 -5.48 29.56
N ARG A 106 -5.42 -4.17 29.62
CA ARG A 106 -6.26 -3.19 28.91
C ARG A 106 -5.51 -2.47 27.81
N PHE A 107 -6.16 -2.30 26.66
CA PHE A 107 -5.75 -1.40 25.59
C PHE A 107 -6.90 -0.45 25.31
N ALA A 108 -6.66 0.87 25.33
CA ALA A 108 -7.66 1.88 25.03
C ALA A 108 -7.14 2.78 23.92
N SER A 109 -7.94 3.00 22.87
CA SER A 109 -7.59 3.86 21.75
C SER A 109 -8.78 4.72 21.33
N THR A 110 -8.49 5.86 20.72
CA THR A 110 -9.52 6.69 20.10
C THR A 110 -9.84 6.24 18.69
N THR A 111 -11.11 6.21 18.34
CA THR A 111 -11.58 6.06 16.96
C THR A 111 -11.89 7.45 16.40
N ALA A 112 -11.49 7.72 15.16
CA ALA A 112 -11.77 9.00 14.53
C ALA A 112 -13.28 9.24 14.49
N GLU A 113 -13.73 10.41 14.96
CA GLU A 113 -15.13 10.81 14.88
C GLU A 113 -15.58 10.87 13.42
N SER A 114 -16.61 10.10 13.07
CA SER A 114 -17.44 10.44 11.92
C SER A 114 -18.33 11.59 12.37
N LYS A 115 -18.03 12.82 11.93
CA LYS A 115 -18.88 13.99 12.22
C LYS A 115 -20.29 13.71 11.72
N THR A 116 -21.21 13.46 12.64
CA THR A 116 -22.64 13.39 12.36
C THR A 116 -23.13 14.77 11.93
N ILE A 117 -23.28 14.98 10.62
CA ILE A 117 -23.99 16.14 10.09
C ILE A 117 -25.46 15.95 10.48
N ALA A 118 -25.95 16.78 11.39
CA ALA A 118 -27.35 16.82 11.78
C ALA A 118 -28.21 17.16 10.55
N SER A 119 -29.02 16.21 10.08
CA SER A 119 -30.02 16.46 9.04
C SER A 119 -31.32 16.94 9.67
N SER A 120 -31.61 18.24 9.56
CA SER A 120 -32.99 18.71 9.54
C SER A 120 -33.64 18.27 8.23
N GLY A 121 -34.82 17.64 8.34
CA GLY A 121 -35.39 16.80 7.30
C GLY A 121 -35.77 17.47 5.97
N LYS A 122 -35.57 16.70 4.91
CA LYS A 122 -36.53 16.45 3.83
C LYS A 122 -36.01 15.30 2.98
N SER A 123 -36.77 14.21 2.87
CA SER A 123 -36.55 13.25 1.77
C SER A 123 -36.79 13.95 0.43
N PRO A 124 -36.02 13.59 -0.60
CA PRO A 124 -36.63 12.77 -1.64
C PRO A 124 -35.79 11.57 -2.07
N SER A 125 -36.53 10.51 -2.34
CA SER A 125 -36.36 9.41 -3.30
C SER A 125 -35.13 9.38 -4.23
N SER A 126 -34.54 8.18 -4.28
CA SER A 126 -33.96 7.49 -5.44
C SER A 126 -32.90 8.18 -6.31
N SER A 127 -31.81 7.42 -6.50
CA SER A 127 -30.87 7.38 -7.64
C SER A 127 -29.53 8.10 -7.50
N SER A 128 -28.52 7.41 -8.05
CA SER A 128 -27.19 7.82 -8.49
C SER A 128 -26.04 7.91 -7.47
N LEU A 129 -25.10 6.97 -7.65
CA LEU A 129 -23.71 7.02 -7.21
C LEU A 129 -23.10 8.37 -7.61
N VAL A 130 -22.78 9.20 -6.62
CA VAL A 130 -22.02 10.42 -6.81
C VAL A 130 -20.60 10.02 -7.21
N THR A 131 -20.29 10.20 -8.49
CA THR A 131 -18.90 10.27 -8.97
C THR A 131 -18.34 11.59 -8.48
N THR A 132 -17.62 11.58 -7.35
CA THR A 132 -16.88 12.75 -6.88
C THR A 132 -15.77 13.06 -7.89
N ALA A 133 -15.72 14.29 -8.40
CA ALA A 133 -14.64 14.73 -9.28
C ALA A 133 -13.27 14.52 -8.62
N PRO A 134 -12.21 14.19 -9.39
CA PRO A 134 -10.88 13.97 -8.83
C PRO A 134 -10.35 15.26 -8.19
N ILE A 135 -10.09 15.22 -6.89
CA ILE A 135 -9.41 16.30 -6.18
C ILE A 135 -7.92 16.05 -6.32
N ILE A 136 -7.15 17.05 -6.77
CA ILE A 136 -5.69 16.99 -6.78
C ILE A 136 -5.21 16.85 -5.33
N SER A 137 -4.72 15.65 -4.97
CA SER A 137 -4.29 15.33 -3.63
C SER A 137 -2.88 14.73 -3.67
N ARG A 138 -1.87 15.60 -3.52
CA ARG A 138 -0.46 15.21 -3.60
C ARG A 138 -0.07 14.21 -2.51
N SER A 139 -0.58 14.37 -1.30
CA SER A 139 -0.32 13.43 -0.18
C SER A 139 -1.03 12.09 -0.36
N ALA A 140 -2.16 12.07 -1.09
CA ALA A 140 -2.81 10.82 -1.47
C ALA A 140 -2.07 10.11 -2.60
N ALA A 141 -1.54 10.87 -3.57
CA ALA A 141 -0.84 10.33 -4.73
C ALA A 141 0.58 9.85 -4.40
N ASN A 142 1.36 10.62 -3.63
CA ASN A 142 2.78 10.38 -3.43
C ASN A 142 3.05 9.73 -2.06
N PRO A 143 3.77 8.60 -2.00
CA PRO A 143 4.25 8.07 -0.73
C PRO A 143 5.32 9.00 -0.12
N PRO A 144 5.59 8.87 1.19
CA PRO A 144 6.64 9.67 1.84
C PRO A 144 8.00 9.55 1.15
N ASP A 145 8.78 10.63 1.19
CA ASP A 145 10.14 10.71 0.62
C ASP A 145 11.09 9.65 1.17
N THR A 146 10.83 9.20 2.41
CA THR A 146 11.54 8.11 3.06
C THR A 146 11.38 6.75 2.35
N THR A 147 10.49 6.64 1.35
CA THR A 147 10.41 5.43 0.50
C THR A 147 11.44 5.42 -0.63
N ARG A 148 12.20 6.52 -0.81
CA ARG A 148 13.20 6.71 -1.86
C ARG A 148 14.62 6.76 -1.26
N PRO A 149 15.66 6.47 -2.05
CA PRO A 149 17.04 6.66 -1.59
C PRO A 149 17.30 8.15 -1.29
N PRO A 150 18.00 8.47 -0.18
CA PRO A 150 18.38 9.84 0.13
C PRO A 150 19.39 10.38 -0.91
N PRO A 151 19.56 11.70 -1.05
CA PRO A 151 20.61 12.23 -1.92
C PRO A 151 22.00 11.74 -1.45
N LEU A 152 22.82 11.28 -2.40
CA LEU A 152 24.21 10.90 -2.15
C LEU A 152 25.11 12.08 -2.51
N GLU A 153 25.58 12.78 -1.48
CA GLU A 153 26.53 13.88 -1.63
C GLU A 153 27.95 13.36 -1.44
N LEU A 154 28.77 13.43 -2.48
CA LEU A 154 30.17 13.04 -2.45
C LEU A 154 31.06 14.28 -2.28
N PRO A 155 32.11 14.21 -1.44
CA PRO A 155 33.03 15.34 -1.29
C PRO A 155 33.75 15.64 -2.61
N ILE A 156 33.96 16.91 -2.90
CA ILE A 156 34.74 17.37 -4.05
C ILE A 156 36.23 17.35 -3.66
N ARG A 157 37.08 16.78 -4.51
CA ARG A 157 38.52 16.70 -4.26
C ARG A 157 39.15 18.10 -4.30
N VAL A 158 39.80 18.50 -3.22
CA VAL A 158 40.57 19.75 -3.15
C VAL A 158 41.99 19.50 -3.70
N ALA A 159 42.57 20.46 -4.43
CA ALA A 159 43.83 20.30 -5.17
C ALA A 159 45.02 19.80 -4.32
N ASN A 160 45.06 20.14 -3.03
CA ASN A 160 46.16 19.79 -2.11
C ASN A 160 45.80 18.67 -1.10
N GLN A 161 44.66 18.00 -1.27
CA GLN A 161 44.22 16.94 -0.34
C GLN A 161 44.90 15.61 -0.66
N SER A 162 45.34 14.91 0.39
CA SER A 162 45.89 13.56 0.24
C SER A 162 44.83 12.59 -0.30
N THR A 163 45.23 11.70 -1.21
CA THR A 163 44.32 10.71 -1.82
C THR A 163 43.67 9.82 -0.77
N VAL A 164 44.41 9.44 0.27
CA VAL A 164 43.89 8.60 1.37
C VAL A 164 42.81 9.32 2.17
N ALA A 165 43.03 10.60 2.52
CA ALA A 165 42.02 11.39 3.23
C ALA A 165 40.76 11.61 2.38
N TYR A 166 40.92 11.82 1.07
CA TYR A 166 39.81 11.94 0.14
C TYR A 166 39.01 10.64 0.02
N LEU A 167 39.67 9.49 -0.12
CA LEU A 167 39.02 8.18 -0.17
C LEU A 167 38.28 7.84 1.13
N PHE A 168 38.85 8.17 2.28
CA PHE A 168 38.19 8.01 3.57
C PHE A 168 36.96 8.90 3.72
N ALA A 169 37.03 10.16 3.23
CA ALA A 169 35.88 11.05 3.18
C ALA A 169 34.75 10.51 2.29
N ILE A 170 35.10 9.92 1.14
CA ILE A 170 34.15 9.20 0.28
C ILE A 170 33.52 8.01 1.03
N GLY A 171 34.33 7.18 1.69
CA GLY A 171 33.85 6.04 2.47
C GLY A 171 32.83 6.44 3.54
N LYS A 172 33.12 7.53 4.28
CA LYS A 172 32.20 8.13 5.25
C LYS A 172 30.91 8.64 4.64
N ALA A 173 30.96 9.25 3.45
CA ALA A 173 29.78 9.72 2.75
C ALA A 173 28.84 8.54 2.40
N TYR A 174 29.40 7.44 1.87
CA TYR A 174 28.61 6.22 1.59
C TYR A 174 28.05 5.58 2.86
N LEU A 175 28.82 5.50 3.95
CA LEU A 175 28.34 4.94 5.21
C LEU A 175 27.18 5.77 5.79
N THR A 176 27.30 7.10 5.71
CA THR A 176 26.22 8.02 6.11
C THR A 176 24.98 7.83 5.25
N PHE A 177 25.14 7.70 3.92
CA PHE A 177 24.05 7.40 2.99
C PHE A 177 23.32 6.10 3.37
N TYR A 178 24.05 5.00 3.61
CA TYR A 178 23.43 3.72 4.00
C TYR A 178 22.75 3.79 5.36
N LYS A 179 23.34 4.49 6.33
CA LYS A 179 22.73 4.73 7.64
C LYS A 179 21.40 5.49 7.50
N THR A 180 21.35 6.52 6.66
CA THR A 180 20.13 7.27 6.36
C THR A 180 19.09 6.39 5.65
N GLY A 181 19.50 5.57 4.68
CA GLY A 181 18.61 4.60 4.02
C GLY A 181 17.97 3.61 5.00
N LEU A 182 18.76 3.01 5.90
CA LEU A 182 18.23 2.12 6.94
C LEU A 182 17.31 2.85 7.93
N LYS A 183 17.64 4.09 8.29
CA LYS A 183 16.77 4.94 9.11
C LYS A 183 15.43 5.20 8.41
N ASN A 184 15.44 5.43 7.10
CA ASN A 184 14.23 5.60 6.31
C ASN A 184 13.35 4.34 6.33
N ILE A 185 13.91 3.13 6.24
CA ILE A 185 13.15 1.87 6.38
C ILE A 185 12.50 1.78 7.77
N TYR A 186 13.23 2.14 8.83
CA TYR A 186 12.68 2.19 10.18
C TYR A 186 11.53 3.21 10.28
N THR A 187 11.70 4.41 9.74
CA THR A 187 10.64 5.43 9.67
C THR A 187 9.41 4.90 8.93
N ASN A 188 9.59 4.25 7.77
CA ASN A 188 8.49 3.64 7.01
C ASN A 188 7.77 2.54 7.80
N THR A 189 8.52 1.75 8.58
CA THR A 189 7.96 0.73 9.48
C THR A 189 7.08 1.38 10.54
N ARG A 190 7.55 2.47 11.14
CA ARG A 190 6.80 3.23 12.14
C ARG A 190 5.55 3.90 11.54
N LEU A 191 5.67 4.47 10.34
CA LEU A 191 4.54 5.07 9.62
C LEU A 191 3.45 4.02 9.35
N LEU A 192 3.83 2.84 8.83
CA LEU A 192 2.88 1.74 8.62
C LEU A 192 2.29 1.23 9.92
N TYR A 193 3.10 1.07 10.97
CA TYR A 193 2.61 0.67 12.29
C TYR A 193 1.56 1.65 12.80
N ASN A 194 1.82 2.97 12.70
CA ASN A 194 0.88 4.01 13.10
C ASN A 194 -0.42 3.96 12.28
N LEU A 195 -0.31 3.83 10.95
CA LEU A 195 -1.45 3.68 10.05
C LEU A 195 -2.29 2.44 10.39
N THR A 196 -1.67 1.32 10.75
CA THR A 196 -2.37 0.09 11.16
C THR A 196 -2.90 0.14 12.60
N SER A 197 -2.31 1.00 13.44
CA SER A 197 -2.69 1.15 14.85
C SER A 197 -3.72 2.27 15.07
N GLY A 198 -4.18 2.94 14.00
CA GLY A 198 -5.15 4.03 14.06
C GLY A 198 -4.62 5.34 14.65
N SER A 199 -3.30 5.44 14.90
CA SER A 199 -2.67 6.70 15.26
C SER A 199 -2.43 7.51 13.99
N GLY A 200 -3.22 8.59 13.82
CA GLY A 200 -3.07 9.54 12.72
C GLY A 200 -1.62 10.03 12.55
N LEU A 201 -1.30 10.52 11.35
CA LEU A 201 0.00 11.11 11.01
C LEU A 201 0.56 11.96 12.16
N PRO A 202 1.84 11.82 12.55
CA PRO A 202 2.56 12.97 13.06
C PRO A 202 2.60 13.99 11.92
N SER A 203 2.10 15.21 12.17
CA SER A 203 2.34 16.34 11.26
C SER A 203 3.85 16.48 11.05
N ASP A 204 4.27 16.60 9.79
CA ASP A 204 5.66 16.83 9.44
C ASP A 204 6.25 18.02 10.20
N SER A 205 7.45 17.81 10.72
CA SER A 205 8.42 18.87 10.94
C SER A 205 9.80 18.28 10.69
N PRO A 206 10.34 18.39 9.47
CA PRO A 206 11.78 18.41 9.30
C PRO A 206 12.28 19.75 9.85
N VAL A 207 13.06 19.69 10.93
CA VAL A 207 13.77 20.85 11.45
C VAL A 207 14.80 21.31 10.40
N SER A 208 14.58 22.48 9.81
CA SER A 208 15.63 23.39 9.35
C SER A 208 15.12 24.84 9.44
N PRO A 209 15.96 25.79 9.91
CA PRO A 209 15.51 27.12 10.30
C PRO A 209 15.62 28.08 9.12
N SER A 210 14.50 28.62 8.63
CA SER A 210 14.33 30.03 8.26
C SER A 210 13.01 30.28 7.54
N ASP A 211 12.40 31.36 7.98
CA ASP A 211 11.49 32.27 7.30
C ASP A 211 10.00 31.96 7.11
N THR A 212 9.28 32.99 7.53
CA THR A 212 7.86 33.19 7.78
C THR A 212 7.04 33.42 6.51
N SER A 213 5.75 33.10 6.64
CA SER A 213 4.59 33.62 5.90
C SER A 213 4.20 32.91 4.58
N SER A 214 3.10 32.14 4.63
CA SER A 214 1.86 32.42 3.86
C SER A 214 0.81 31.30 3.99
N VAL A 215 -0.37 31.70 4.46
CA VAL A 215 -1.73 31.15 4.28
C VAL A 215 -1.87 29.65 3.98
N ALA A 216 -2.22 28.87 5.02
CA ALA A 216 -2.57 27.46 4.91
C ALA A 216 -4.06 27.27 4.57
N SER A 217 -4.34 26.63 3.43
CA SER A 217 -5.65 26.09 3.06
C SER A 217 -6.07 24.93 3.99
N PRO A 218 -7.38 24.69 4.18
CA PRO A 218 -7.86 23.69 5.15
C PRO A 218 -7.52 22.26 4.71
N PRO A 219 -7.30 21.33 5.65
CA PRO A 219 -6.99 19.94 5.34
C PRO A 219 -8.24 19.25 4.76
N VAL A 220 -8.12 18.82 3.50
CA VAL A 220 -9.13 18.00 2.82
C VAL A 220 -9.15 16.62 3.48
N VAL A 221 -10.22 16.33 4.22
CA VAL A 221 -10.50 15.03 4.82
C VAL A 221 -10.97 14.09 3.70
N HIS A 222 -10.15 13.11 3.33
CA HIS A 222 -10.55 12.05 2.40
C HIS A 222 -11.21 10.89 3.17
N PRO A 223 -12.24 10.24 2.59
CA PRO A 223 -12.97 9.16 3.24
C PRO A 223 -12.10 7.91 3.40
N VAL A 224 -12.47 7.03 4.34
CA VAL A 224 -11.81 5.75 4.64
C VAL A 224 -11.88 4.82 3.42
N GLY A 225 -10.93 4.99 2.51
CA GLY A 225 -10.67 4.17 1.33
C GLY A 225 -9.17 3.90 1.20
N LEU A 226 -8.80 2.91 0.39
CA LEU A 226 -7.39 2.60 0.11
C LEU A 226 -6.74 3.82 -0.59
N VAL A 227 -5.63 4.34 -0.07
CA VAL A 227 -4.94 5.52 -0.64
C VAL A 227 -3.68 5.09 -1.37
N ARG A 228 -3.40 5.66 -2.56
CA ARG A 228 -2.21 5.30 -3.38
C ARG A 228 -0.92 5.35 -2.57
N SER A 229 -0.68 6.46 -1.87
CA SER A 229 0.52 6.68 -1.06
C SER A 229 0.72 5.60 0.00
N THR A 230 -0.35 5.17 0.66
CA THR A 230 -0.29 4.10 1.68
C THR A 230 -0.01 2.73 1.08
N GLU A 231 -0.56 2.42 -0.10
CA GLU A 231 -0.32 1.14 -0.76
C GLU A 231 1.11 1.06 -1.32
N LEU A 232 1.61 2.16 -1.89
CA LEU A 232 3.01 2.24 -2.33
C LEU A 232 3.98 2.17 -1.14
N LEU A 233 3.68 2.84 -0.03
CA LEU A 233 4.47 2.73 1.20
C LEU A 233 4.55 1.28 1.67
N ARG A 234 3.41 0.56 1.72
CA ARG A 234 3.36 -0.86 2.08
C ARG A 234 4.17 -1.73 1.11
N ALA A 235 3.97 -1.56 -0.19
CA ALA A 235 4.66 -2.36 -1.21
C ALA A 235 6.18 -2.17 -1.15
N ARG A 236 6.66 -0.93 -1.05
CA ARG A 236 8.09 -0.59 -0.94
C ARG A 236 8.69 -1.08 0.39
N TRP A 237 7.95 -0.96 1.49
CA TRP A 237 8.38 -1.48 2.79
C TRP A 237 8.55 -3.01 2.79
N ILE A 238 7.60 -3.76 2.24
CA ILE A 238 7.71 -5.24 2.12
C ILE A 238 8.96 -5.62 1.31
N HIS A 239 9.26 -4.88 0.25
CA HIS A 239 10.45 -5.10 -0.56
C HIS A 239 11.73 -4.90 0.26
N ASP A 240 11.81 -3.81 1.01
CA ASP A 240 12.99 -3.40 1.75
C ASP A 240 13.24 -4.28 2.98
N ILE A 241 12.21 -4.54 3.79
CA ILE A 241 12.35 -5.33 5.02
C ILE A 241 12.84 -6.75 4.76
N ARG A 242 12.44 -7.35 3.62
CA ARG A 242 12.92 -8.68 3.19
C ARG A 242 14.39 -8.69 2.81
N ARG A 243 14.98 -7.53 2.49
CA ARG A 243 16.38 -7.38 2.05
C ARG A 243 17.30 -6.88 3.15
N VAL A 244 16.77 -6.22 4.18
CA VAL A 244 17.54 -5.71 5.32
C VAL A 244 18.46 -6.77 5.93
N PRO A 245 18.03 -8.00 6.26
CA PRO A 245 18.93 -8.99 6.88
C PRO A 245 20.16 -9.30 6.01
N VAL A 246 19.94 -9.55 4.73
CA VAL A 246 21.01 -9.87 3.77
C VAL A 246 21.92 -8.65 3.55
N PHE A 247 21.34 -7.45 3.48
CA PHE A 247 22.08 -6.22 3.31
C PHE A 247 22.93 -5.86 4.54
N LEU A 248 22.45 -6.12 5.76
CA LEU A 248 23.21 -5.90 6.98
C LEU A 248 24.41 -6.85 7.07
N ILE A 249 24.24 -8.11 6.67
CA ILE A 249 25.36 -9.06 6.55
C ILE A 249 26.39 -8.54 5.53
N LEU A 250 25.92 -8.07 4.37
CA LEU A 250 26.80 -7.50 3.35
C LEU A 250 27.57 -6.27 3.87
N LEU A 251 26.90 -5.37 4.59
CA LEU A 251 27.52 -4.18 5.17
C LEU A 251 28.53 -4.54 6.26
N PHE A 252 28.24 -5.54 7.08
CA PHE A 252 29.16 -6.03 8.11
C PHE A 252 30.44 -6.64 7.50
N ILE A 253 30.30 -7.44 6.43
CA ILE A 253 31.45 -8.09 5.78
C ILE A 253 32.29 -7.09 4.98
N CYS A 254 31.64 -6.20 4.21
CA CYS A 254 32.33 -5.34 3.25
C CYS A 254 32.70 -3.96 3.82
N GLY A 255 32.06 -3.50 4.90
CA GLY A 255 32.33 -2.20 5.52
C GLY A 255 32.32 -1.04 4.53
N GLU A 256 33.46 -0.34 4.41
CA GLU A 256 33.62 0.79 3.50
C GLU A 256 33.67 0.38 2.01
N LEU A 257 33.89 -0.90 1.69
CA LEU A 257 33.93 -1.42 0.32
C LEU A 257 32.55 -1.85 -0.21
N THR A 258 31.48 -1.77 0.60
CA THR A 258 30.12 -2.11 0.18
C THR A 258 29.68 -1.46 -1.15
N PRO A 259 30.00 -0.18 -1.47
CA PRO A 259 29.64 0.45 -2.74
C PRO A 259 30.11 -0.29 -4.00
N PHE A 260 31.22 -1.04 -3.93
CA PHE A 260 31.69 -1.84 -5.06
C PHE A 260 30.90 -3.14 -5.21
N VAL A 261 30.56 -3.78 -4.08
CA VAL A 261 29.88 -5.09 -4.07
C VAL A 261 28.40 -4.95 -4.44
N VAL A 262 27.74 -3.87 -4.01
CA VAL A 262 26.32 -3.62 -4.35
C VAL A 262 26.08 -3.47 -5.86
N LEU A 263 27.08 -3.03 -6.62
CA LEU A 263 27.00 -2.95 -8.10
C LEU A 263 26.97 -4.33 -8.77
N ALA A 264 27.46 -5.37 -8.08
CA ALA A 264 27.44 -6.76 -8.52
C ALA A 264 26.21 -7.53 -7.99
N LEU A 265 25.66 -7.12 -6.83
CA LEU A 265 24.55 -7.81 -6.16
C LEU A 265 23.31 -6.90 -5.99
N PRO A 266 22.65 -6.45 -7.07
CA PRO A 266 21.54 -5.51 -6.96
C PRO A 266 20.29 -6.07 -6.25
N GLY A 267 20.14 -7.40 -6.21
CA GLY A 267 18.98 -8.05 -5.59
C GLY A 267 18.95 -7.97 -4.07
N THR A 268 20.11 -7.73 -3.43
CA THR A 268 20.25 -7.72 -1.96
C THR A 268 20.05 -6.33 -1.34
N VAL A 269 19.98 -5.28 -2.16
CA VAL A 269 19.97 -3.89 -1.70
C VAL A 269 18.54 -3.35 -1.58
N PRO A 270 18.11 -2.89 -0.38
CA PRO A 270 16.86 -2.16 -0.21
C PRO A 270 16.79 -0.93 -1.10
N PHE A 271 15.61 -0.52 -1.56
CA PHE A 271 15.43 0.66 -2.43
C PHE A 271 16.04 1.93 -1.84
N THR A 272 15.78 2.16 -0.55
CA THR A 272 16.32 3.29 0.23
C THR A 272 17.84 3.32 0.33
N CYS A 273 18.53 2.22 0.02
CA CYS A 273 19.99 2.10 0.06
C CYS A 273 20.62 1.96 -1.33
N ARG A 274 19.88 2.16 -2.42
CA ARG A 274 20.43 2.07 -3.78
C ARG A 274 21.16 3.35 -4.17
N ILE A 275 22.42 3.21 -4.53
CA ILE A 275 23.24 4.34 -4.99
C ILE A 275 22.84 4.78 -6.41
N PRO A 276 22.97 6.07 -6.77
CA PRO A 276 22.51 6.58 -8.08
C PRO A 276 23.04 5.78 -9.28
N ARG A 277 24.36 5.53 -9.33
CA ARG A 277 24.98 4.71 -10.39
C ARG A 277 24.39 3.30 -10.51
N GLN A 278 23.96 2.71 -9.39
CA GLN A 278 23.32 1.39 -9.39
C GLN A 278 21.91 1.49 -9.97
N VAL A 279 21.15 2.53 -9.63
CA VAL A 279 19.82 2.80 -10.19
C VAL A 279 19.91 3.01 -11.71
N ASP A 280 20.85 3.84 -12.18
CA ASP A 280 21.04 4.11 -13.61
C ASP A 280 21.38 2.85 -14.39
N LYS A 281 22.31 2.03 -13.87
CA LYS A 281 22.69 0.74 -14.47
C LYS A 281 21.49 -0.20 -14.55
N LEU A 282 20.69 -0.28 -13.49
CA LEU A 282 19.50 -1.13 -13.46
C LEU A 282 18.42 -0.66 -14.42
N GLN A 283 18.24 0.66 -14.57
CA GLN A 283 17.29 1.23 -15.53
C GLN A 283 17.70 0.91 -16.98
N ARG A 284 18.97 1.09 -17.34
CA ARG A 284 19.48 0.71 -18.67
C ARG A 284 19.30 -0.77 -18.96
N GLN A 285 19.64 -1.64 -18.01
CA GLN A 285 19.42 -3.07 -18.14
C GLN A 285 17.93 -3.45 -18.22
N ALA A 286 17.05 -2.73 -17.53
CA ALA A 286 15.61 -2.90 -17.63
C ALA A 286 15.10 -2.59 -19.04
N GLU A 287 15.59 -1.48 -19.62
CA GLU A 287 15.19 -1.06 -20.96
C GLU A 287 15.74 -1.99 -22.07
N GLU A 288 17.01 -2.41 -21.98
CA GLU A 288 17.59 -3.41 -22.89
C GLU A 288 16.78 -4.71 -22.90
N ARG A 289 16.39 -5.19 -21.71
CA ARG A 289 15.57 -6.39 -21.56
C ARG A 289 14.18 -6.22 -22.16
N ARG A 290 13.56 -5.05 -21.96
CA ARG A 290 12.24 -4.73 -22.51
C ARG A 290 12.27 -4.73 -24.03
N ARG A 291 13.27 -4.09 -24.62
CA ARG A 291 13.50 -4.09 -26.08
C ARG A 291 13.64 -5.51 -26.62
N GLY A 292 14.48 -6.33 -25.99
CA GLY A 292 14.61 -7.74 -26.36
C GLY A 292 13.31 -8.52 -26.23
N ALA A 293 12.52 -8.28 -25.17
CA ALA A 293 11.22 -8.93 -24.99
C ALA A 293 10.21 -8.57 -26.09
N PHE A 294 10.24 -7.34 -26.62
CA PHE A 294 9.42 -6.94 -27.76
C PHE A 294 9.94 -7.53 -29.07
N THR A 295 11.25 -7.57 -29.31
CA THR A 295 11.83 -8.29 -30.46
C THR A 295 11.37 -9.75 -30.49
N ASP A 296 11.46 -10.44 -29.36
CA ASP A 296 11.01 -11.84 -29.21
C ASP A 296 9.50 -11.97 -29.48
N LEU A 297 8.69 -10.99 -29.03
CA LEU A 297 7.24 -10.97 -29.22
C LEU A 297 6.85 -10.78 -30.70
N HIS A 298 7.52 -9.87 -31.41
CA HIS A 298 7.27 -9.64 -32.84
C HIS A 298 7.63 -10.88 -33.66
N ALA A 299 8.76 -11.52 -33.36
CA ALA A 299 9.14 -12.78 -34.01
C ALA A 299 8.10 -13.88 -33.77
N LEU A 300 7.60 -13.98 -32.54
CA LEU A 300 6.56 -14.95 -32.17
C LEU A 300 5.23 -14.70 -32.91
N ARG A 301 4.77 -13.44 -32.99
CA ARG A 301 3.56 -13.09 -33.75
C ARG A 301 3.72 -13.41 -35.23
N ALA A 302 4.89 -13.14 -35.82
CA ALA A 302 5.18 -13.49 -37.21
C ALA A 302 5.11 -15.01 -37.45
N GLU A 303 5.66 -15.82 -36.54
CA GLU A 303 5.57 -17.28 -36.62
C GLU A 303 4.11 -17.77 -36.51
N LEU A 304 3.33 -17.21 -35.58
CA LEU A 304 1.92 -17.56 -35.42
C LEU A 304 1.12 -17.20 -36.68
N ARG A 305 1.30 -16.00 -37.23
CA ARG A 305 0.66 -15.59 -38.49
C ARG A 305 0.98 -16.57 -39.62
N ALA A 306 2.24 -17.01 -39.74
CA ALA A 306 2.65 -17.96 -40.77
C ALA A 306 2.03 -19.36 -40.60
N ARG A 307 1.80 -19.80 -39.36
CA ARG A 307 1.31 -21.17 -39.05
C ARG A 307 -0.19 -21.29 -38.97
N THR A 308 -0.87 -20.30 -38.40
CA THR A 308 -2.32 -20.35 -38.09
C THR A 308 -3.12 -19.24 -38.78
N GLY A 309 -2.46 -18.25 -39.40
CA GLY A 309 -3.10 -17.06 -39.94
C GLY A 309 -3.52 -16.04 -38.87
N SER A 310 -3.25 -16.28 -37.58
CA SER A 310 -3.62 -15.42 -36.45
C SER A 310 -2.38 -14.94 -35.70
N GLU A 311 -2.44 -13.74 -35.12
CA GLU A 311 -1.42 -13.19 -34.22
C GLU A 311 -1.76 -13.36 -32.73
N GLU A 312 -2.85 -14.08 -32.41
CA GLU A 312 -3.29 -14.26 -31.04
C GLU A 312 -2.29 -15.06 -30.21
N LEU A 313 -1.89 -14.46 -29.10
CA LEU A 313 -0.94 -15.05 -28.16
C LEU A 313 -1.67 -15.87 -27.11
N SER A 314 -1.15 -17.05 -26.80
CA SER A 314 -1.59 -17.81 -25.63
C SER A 314 -1.27 -17.06 -24.33
N ALA A 315 -2.08 -17.28 -23.29
CA ALA A 315 -1.85 -16.70 -21.97
C ALA A 315 -0.43 -16.96 -21.43
N THR A 316 0.16 -18.12 -21.71
CA THR A 316 1.54 -18.43 -21.31
C THR A 316 2.56 -17.55 -22.01
N GLN A 317 2.38 -17.27 -23.31
CA GLN A 317 3.27 -16.39 -24.08
C GLN A 317 3.17 -14.94 -23.57
N VAL A 318 1.94 -14.46 -23.32
CA VAL A 318 1.69 -13.14 -22.72
C VAL A 318 2.37 -13.02 -21.34
N ALA A 319 2.18 -14.01 -20.47
CA ALA A 319 2.78 -14.00 -19.14
C ALA A 319 4.32 -13.98 -19.19
N ARG A 320 4.94 -14.74 -20.10
CA ARG A 320 6.38 -14.75 -20.31
C ARG A 320 6.90 -13.40 -20.82
N HIS A 321 6.21 -12.80 -21.79
CA HIS A 321 6.55 -11.48 -22.29
C HIS A 321 6.49 -10.43 -21.17
N ILE A 322 5.38 -10.34 -20.44
CA ILE A 322 5.20 -9.37 -19.34
C ILE A 322 6.26 -9.57 -18.24
N THR A 323 6.51 -10.82 -17.84
CA THR A 323 7.50 -11.09 -16.78
C THR A 323 8.93 -10.74 -17.19
N ARG A 324 9.29 -10.92 -18.47
CA ARG A 324 10.58 -10.49 -19.02
C ARG A 324 10.63 -8.96 -19.17
N GLY A 325 9.66 -8.36 -19.85
CA GLY A 325 9.63 -6.92 -20.16
C GLY A 325 9.62 -6.02 -18.92
N LEU A 326 8.98 -6.45 -17.84
CA LEU A 326 8.95 -5.74 -16.55
C LEU A 326 10.02 -6.22 -15.56
N GLY A 327 10.93 -7.13 -15.95
CA GLY A 327 12.01 -7.60 -15.08
C GLY A 327 11.53 -8.29 -13.79
N LEU A 328 10.42 -9.04 -13.85
CA LEU A 328 9.80 -9.71 -12.69
C LEU A 328 10.52 -11.00 -12.27
N VAL A 329 11.55 -11.39 -13.02
CA VAL A 329 12.31 -12.63 -12.89
C VAL A 329 13.81 -12.33 -12.84
N SER A 330 14.59 -13.23 -12.24
CA SER A 330 16.04 -13.09 -12.21
C SER A 330 16.66 -13.52 -13.55
N ASN A 331 17.89 -13.06 -13.81
CA ASN A 331 18.66 -13.41 -15.01
C ASN A 331 18.82 -14.94 -15.21
N LEU A 332 18.76 -15.73 -14.13
CA LEU A 332 18.79 -17.19 -14.25
C LEU A 332 17.57 -17.70 -15.02
N TRP A 333 16.38 -17.26 -14.62
CA TRP A 333 15.11 -17.62 -15.27
C TRP A 333 14.99 -17.09 -16.69
N GLU A 334 15.73 -16.04 -17.04
CA GLU A 334 15.84 -15.57 -18.43
C GLU A 334 16.63 -16.56 -19.30
N ARG A 335 17.64 -17.22 -18.74
CA ARG A 335 18.47 -18.21 -19.46
C ARG A 335 17.80 -19.57 -19.59
N VAL A 336 17.22 -20.07 -18.49
CA VAL A 336 16.63 -21.42 -18.44
C VAL A 336 15.14 -21.45 -18.77
N GLY A 337 14.50 -20.29 -18.86
CA GLY A 337 13.06 -20.16 -19.06
C GLY A 337 12.27 -20.30 -17.75
N ILE A 338 11.34 -19.37 -17.52
CA ILE A 338 10.44 -19.43 -16.37
C ILE A 338 9.31 -20.48 -16.61
N PRO A 339 8.98 -21.33 -15.62
CA PRO A 339 7.82 -22.21 -15.68
C PRO A 339 6.52 -21.42 -15.89
N ALA A 340 5.65 -21.90 -16.79
CA ALA A 340 4.39 -21.27 -17.14
C ALA A 340 3.51 -20.84 -15.94
N PRO A 341 3.24 -21.70 -14.92
CA PRO A 341 2.40 -21.30 -13.79
C PRO A 341 3.04 -20.18 -12.96
N LEU A 342 4.36 -20.18 -12.81
CA LEU A 342 5.08 -19.14 -12.08
C LEU A 342 5.06 -17.80 -12.85
N ALA A 343 5.24 -17.86 -14.17
CA ALA A 343 5.14 -16.69 -15.04
C ALA A 343 3.75 -16.07 -14.96
N ALA A 344 2.70 -16.89 -15.09
CA ALA A 344 1.32 -16.45 -14.98
C ALA A 344 1.00 -15.84 -13.61
N ALA A 345 1.45 -16.47 -12.52
CA ALA A 345 1.23 -15.92 -11.17
C ALA A 345 1.92 -14.56 -10.97
N LYS A 346 3.16 -14.39 -11.46
CA LYS A 346 3.89 -13.13 -11.37
C LYS A 346 3.27 -12.04 -12.26
N ALA A 347 2.92 -12.37 -13.50
CA ALA A 347 2.27 -11.46 -14.42
C ALA A 347 0.92 -10.97 -13.86
N ARG A 348 0.05 -11.88 -13.41
CA ARG A 348 -1.24 -11.54 -12.80
C ARG A 348 -1.11 -10.59 -11.61
N ARG A 349 -0.19 -10.88 -10.68
CA ARG A 349 0.05 -10.00 -9.52
C ARG A 349 0.49 -8.61 -9.95
N ARG A 350 1.34 -8.51 -10.97
CA ARG A 350 1.82 -7.22 -11.48
C ARG A 350 0.72 -6.45 -12.21
N LEU A 351 -0.07 -7.13 -13.03
CA LEU A 351 -1.22 -6.53 -13.70
C LEU A 351 -2.25 -6.00 -12.71
N ALA A 352 -2.59 -6.78 -11.68
CA ALA A 352 -3.50 -6.35 -10.61
C ALA A 352 -2.95 -5.13 -9.85
N PHE A 353 -1.65 -5.12 -9.53
CA PHE A 353 -1.00 -3.96 -8.92
C PHE A 353 -1.09 -2.71 -9.79
N LEU A 354 -0.79 -2.81 -11.09
CA LEU A 354 -0.83 -1.66 -12.01
C LEU A 354 -2.25 -1.15 -12.22
N ALA A 355 -3.23 -2.04 -12.37
CA ALA A 355 -4.63 -1.66 -12.48
C ALA A 355 -5.11 -0.93 -11.21
N GLN A 356 -4.74 -1.43 -10.04
CA GLN A 356 -5.05 -0.76 -8.78
C GLN A 356 -4.34 0.60 -8.66
N ASP A 357 -3.06 0.69 -9.00
CA ASP A 357 -2.29 1.93 -8.96
C ASP A 357 -2.88 2.98 -9.93
N ASP A 358 -3.28 2.59 -11.14
CA ASP A 358 -3.97 3.46 -12.10
C ASP A 358 -5.28 4.02 -11.53
N ALA A 359 -6.11 3.16 -10.91
CA ALA A 359 -7.37 3.58 -10.31
C ALA A 359 -7.15 4.59 -9.17
N LEU A 360 -6.23 4.30 -8.26
CA LEU A 360 -5.90 5.17 -7.13
C LEU A 360 -5.24 6.47 -7.57
N LEU A 361 -4.41 6.44 -8.60
CA LEU A 361 -3.77 7.62 -9.16
C LEU A 361 -4.81 8.55 -9.82
N LEU A 362 -5.73 8.01 -10.61
CA LEU A 362 -6.84 8.77 -11.19
C LEU A 362 -7.72 9.40 -10.10
N GLN A 363 -8.01 8.67 -9.02
CA GLN A 363 -8.76 9.18 -7.87
C GLN A 363 -8.03 10.32 -7.15
N SER A 364 -6.69 10.30 -7.14
CA SER A 364 -5.84 11.29 -6.46
C SER A 364 -5.55 12.54 -7.30
N GLY A 365 -6.11 12.66 -8.51
CA GLY A 365 -5.89 13.80 -9.41
C GLY A 365 -5.01 13.52 -10.64
N GLY A 366 -4.64 12.26 -10.88
CA GLY A 366 -3.84 11.86 -12.04
C GLY A 366 -2.38 12.33 -11.98
N VAL A 367 -1.76 12.49 -13.16
CA VAL A 367 -0.35 12.92 -13.29
C VAL A 367 -0.04 14.26 -12.59
N PRO A 368 -0.90 15.30 -12.65
CA PRO A 368 -0.66 16.57 -11.95
C PRO A 368 -0.53 16.45 -10.42
N ALA A 369 -1.01 15.36 -9.83
CA ALA A 369 -0.86 15.10 -8.41
C ALA A 369 0.50 14.49 -8.03
N LEU A 370 1.32 14.07 -9.00
CA LEU A 370 2.61 13.41 -8.75
C LEU A 370 3.76 14.42 -8.64
N ASP A 371 4.68 14.12 -7.73
CA ASP A 371 5.98 14.78 -7.70
C ASP A 371 6.88 14.20 -8.80
N THR A 372 7.81 15.00 -9.34
CA THR A 372 8.67 14.61 -10.46
C THR A 372 9.35 13.24 -10.29
N PRO A 373 9.99 12.91 -9.14
CA PRO A 373 10.64 11.60 -9.02
C PRO A 373 9.63 10.45 -8.93
N GLU A 374 8.43 10.68 -8.40
CA GLU A 374 7.38 9.68 -8.31
C GLU A 374 6.71 9.45 -9.67
N MET A 375 6.53 10.49 -10.48
CA MET A 375 6.10 10.38 -11.87
C MET A 375 7.05 9.50 -12.70
N ARG A 376 8.37 9.70 -12.56
CA ARG A 376 9.36 8.87 -13.25
C ARG A 376 9.30 7.40 -12.78
N LEU A 377 9.12 7.15 -11.49
CA LEU A 377 8.93 5.80 -10.96
C LEU A 377 7.63 5.16 -11.48
N ALA A 378 6.52 5.92 -11.53
CA ALA A 378 5.24 5.46 -12.07
C ALA A 378 5.35 5.08 -13.56
N CYS A 379 6.16 5.82 -14.34
CA CYS A 379 6.49 5.47 -15.72
C CYS A 379 7.27 4.16 -15.80
N VAL A 380 8.34 4.02 -15.00
CA VAL A 380 9.15 2.79 -14.94
C VAL A 380 8.29 1.58 -14.56
N ASP A 381 7.39 1.75 -13.59
CA ASP A 381 6.51 0.68 -13.13
C ASP A 381 5.61 0.12 -14.25
N ARG A 382 5.19 0.98 -15.17
CA ARG A 382 4.30 0.69 -16.30
C ARG A 382 5.03 0.23 -17.56
N GLY A 383 6.36 0.13 -17.52
CA GLY A 383 7.10 -0.27 -18.71
C GLY A 383 7.42 0.87 -19.66
N ILE A 384 7.34 2.13 -19.22
CA ILE A 384 7.69 3.30 -20.04
C ILE A 384 9.20 3.57 -19.89
N ASP A 385 9.90 3.78 -21.01
CA ASP A 385 11.32 4.19 -20.98
C ASP A 385 11.43 5.63 -20.48
N VAL A 386 12.31 5.86 -19.50
CA VAL A 386 12.57 7.17 -18.88
C VAL A 386 13.95 7.75 -19.21
N LEU A 387 14.79 6.98 -19.91
CA LEU A 387 16.16 7.38 -20.20
C LEU A 387 16.18 8.44 -21.30
N GLY A 388 16.80 9.59 -21.01
CA GLY A 388 16.94 10.67 -21.97
C GLY A 388 15.67 11.48 -22.26
N LYS A 389 14.53 11.15 -21.64
CA LYS A 389 13.26 11.87 -21.82
C LYS A 389 13.10 13.02 -20.84
N SER A 390 12.43 14.08 -21.30
CA SER A 390 12.05 15.21 -20.46
C SER A 390 10.90 14.86 -19.52
N ASP A 391 10.74 15.62 -18.44
CA ASP A 391 9.64 15.39 -17.50
C ASP A 391 8.27 15.64 -18.16
N ASP A 392 8.16 16.59 -19.09
CA ASP A 392 6.93 16.88 -19.84
C ASP A 392 6.54 15.73 -20.77
N GLU A 393 7.52 15.13 -21.46
CA GLU A 393 7.29 13.96 -22.31
C GLU A 393 6.77 12.79 -21.47
N LEU A 394 7.40 12.52 -20.33
CA LEU A 394 6.98 11.46 -19.42
C LEU A 394 5.59 11.71 -18.83
N ALA A 395 5.28 12.96 -18.47
CA ALA A 395 3.95 13.35 -18.01
C ALA A 395 2.89 13.09 -19.08
N GLY A 396 3.18 13.43 -20.35
CA GLY A 396 2.31 13.16 -21.49
C GLY A 396 2.08 11.66 -21.71
N LEU A 397 3.15 10.86 -21.71
CA LEU A 397 3.07 9.40 -21.87
C LEU A 397 2.27 8.73 -20.76
N LEU A 398 2.50 9.13 -19.50
CA LEU A 398 1.76 8.61 -18.35
C LEU A 398 0.29 9.03 -18.38
N THR A 399 0.00 10.27 -18.82
CA THR A 399 -1.38 10.75 -18.99
C THR A 399 -2.11 9.92 -20.05
N ARG A 400 -1.43 9.65 -21.18
CA ARG A 400 -1.96 8.78 -22.24
C ARG A 400 -2.24 7.37 -21.72
N TRP A 401 -1.29 6.77 -20.99
CA TRP A 401 -1.49 5.46 -20.35
C TRP A 401 -2.75 5.44 -19.48
N LEU A 402 -2.87 6.40 -18.55
CA LEU A 402 -4.02 6.47 -17.63
C LEU A 402 -5.35 6.70 -18.35
N GLY A 403 -5.33 7.44 -19.47
CA GLY A 403 -6.49 7.60 -20.34
C GLY A 403 -6.93 6.27 -20.97
N LEU A 404 -5.98 5.50 -21.51
CA LEU A 404 -6.22 4.21 -22.17
C LEU A 404 -6.63 3.10 -21.19
N THR A 405 -6.14 3.15 -19.94
CA THR A 405 -6.48 2.17 -18.90
C THR A 405 -7.70 2.56 -18.06
N ARG A 406 -8.32 3.73 -18.31
CA ARG A 406 -9.53 4.14 -17.61
C ARG A 406 -10.70 3.21 -17.95
N ALA A 407 -11.17 2.44 -16.97
CA ALA A 407 -12.40 1.66 -17.10
C ALA A 407 -13.60 2.59 -17.31
N ARG A 408 -14.53 2.19 -18.19
CA ARG A 408 -15.73 2.98 -18.50
C ARG A 408 -16.90 2.47 -17.64
N GLY A 409 -17.55 3.37 -16.89
CA GLY A 409 -18.75 3.04 -16.11
C GLY A 409 -18.52 2.04 -14.97
N THR A 410 -19.47 1.13 -14.75
CA THR A 410 -19.44 0.11 -13.68
C THR A 410 -18.52 -1.09 -13.97
N ALA A 411 -17.82 -1.08 -15.11
CA ALA A 411 -17.06 -2.21 -15.65
C ALA A 411 -15.70 -2.49 -14.98
N ASP A 412 -15.26 -1.67 -14.00
CA ASP A 412 -14.04 -1.97 -13.22
C ASP A 412 -14.22 -3.23 -12.33
N LEU A 413 -15.47 -3.67 -12.12
CA LEU A 413 -15.79 -4.93 -11.44
C LEU A 413 -15.41 -6.18 -12.26
N ASP A 414 -15.36 -6.07 -13.59
CA ASP A 414 -15.14 -7.20 -14.52
C ASP A 414 -13.67 -7.33 -14.97
N GLY A 415 -12.75 -6.64 -14.29
CA GLY A 415 -11.32 -6.68 -14.62
C GLY A 415 -10.98 -6.05 -15.97
N GLU A 416 -11.81 -5.16 -16.51
CA GLU A 416 -11.58 -4.47 -17.78
C GLU A 416 -10.25 -3.70 -17.78
N ARG A 417 -10.00 -2.93 -16.71
CA ARG A 417 -8.74 -2.18 -16.53
C ARG A 417 -7.51 -3.10 -16.60
N LEU A 418 -7.60 -4.29 -16.02
CA LEU A 418 -6.53 -5.28 -16.04
C LEU A 418 -6.23 -5.74 -17.47
N ARG A 419 -7.27 -6.00 -18.27
CA ARG A 419 -7.14 -6.35 -19.69
C ARG A 419 -6.57 -5.21 -20.52
N ARG A 420 -6.98 -3.96 -20.27
CA ARG A 420 -6.40 -2.77 -20.90
C ARG A 420 -4.90 -2.65 -20.60
N VAL A 421 -4.50 -2.77 -19.32
CA VAL A 421 -3.09 -2.79 -18.91
C VAL A 421 -2.32 -3.92 -19.61
N GLN A 422 -2.91 -5.11 -19.71
CA GLN A 422 -2.29 -6.23 -20.43
C GLN A 422 -2.02 -5.89 -21.90
N VAL A 423 -3.00 -5.30 -22.61
CA VAL A 423 -2.85 -4.90 -24.02
C VAL A 423 -1.69 -3.91 -24.17
N LEU A 424 -1.65 -2.86 -23.35
CA LEU A 424 -0.59 -1.85 -23.41
C LEU A 424 0.81 -2.43 -23.10
N LEU A 425 0.91 -3.40 -22.19
CA LEU A 425 2.18 -4.08 -21.89
C LEU A 425 2.63 -5.05 -22.99
N THR A 426 1.76 -5.41 -23.93
CA THR A 426 2.07 -6.29 -25.08
C THR A 426 2.08 -5.55 -26.41
N THR A 427 2.01 -4.22 -26.36
CA THR A 427 1.98 -3.35 -27.53
C THR A 427 3.12 -2.33 -27.39
N PRO A 428 4.01 -2.20 -28.38
CA PRO A 428 5.03 -1.15 -28.40
C PRO A 428 4.40 0.24 -28.18
N LEU A 429 5.16 1.16 -27.60
CA LEU A 429 4.67 2.50 -27.23
C LEU A 429 4.15 3.28 -28.45
N GLU A 430 4.81 3.08 -29.58
CA GLU A 430 4.52 3.69 -30.88
C GLU A 430 3.20 3.18 -31.46
N GLU A 431 2.80 1.96 -31.09
CA GLU A 431 1.60 1.27 -31.58
C GLU A 431 0.44 1.31 -30.58
N TRP A 432 0.57 2.06 -29.48
CA TRP A 432 -0.54 2.21 -28.54
C TRP A 432 -1.78 2.80 -29.25
N PRO A 433 -3.00 2.40 -28.83
CA PRO A 433 -4.24 2.97 -29.37
C PRO A 433 -4.31 4.49 -29.22
N GLU A 434 -5.02 5.15 -30.13
CA GLU A 434 -5.24 6.61 -30.06
C GLU A 434 -6.26 6.96 -28.97
N ASP A 435 -7.29 6.13 -28.81
CA ASP A 435 -8.40 6.32 -27.91
C ASP A 435 -8.71 5.05 -27.10
N GLY A 436 -9.66 5.14 -26.17
CA GLY A 436 -10.02 4.05 -25.26
C GLY A 436 -10.86 2.94 -25.89
N ASP A 437 -11.17 3.02 -27.19
CA ASP A 437 -12.04 2.10 -27.93
C ASP A 437 -11.22 1.09 -28.74
N PHE A 438 -10.44 0.26 -28.05
CA PHE A 438 -9.65 -0.81 -28.65
C PHE A 438 -10.11 -2.19 -28.17
N GLU A 439 -9.88 -3.21 -29.00
CA GLU A 439 -10.25 -4.58 -28.71
C GLU A 439 -9.56 -5.11 -27.44
N LEU A 440 -10.34 -5.75 -26.58
CA LEU A 440 -9.85 -6.38 -25.36
C LEU A 440 -9.92 -7.91 -25.52
N PRO A 441 -8.95 -8.66 -25.00
CA PRO A 441 -9.02 -10.11 -25.02
C PRO A 441 -10.24 -10.63 -24.25
N GLU A 442 -10.96 -11.61 -24.81
CA GLU A 442 -12.14 -12.23 -24.18
C GLU A 442 -11.80 -12.83 -22.81
N LYS A 443 -10.63 -13.46 -22.69
CA LYS A 443 -10.06 -13.95 -21.44
C LYS A 443 -8.73 -13.26 -21.19
N GLY A 444 -8.68 -12.44 -20.13
CA GLY A 444 -7.42 -11.88 -19.65
C GLY A 444 -6.49 -12.96 -19.08
N LEU A 445 -5.31 -12.55 -18.62
CA LEU A 445 -4.45 -13.42 -17.82
C LEU A 445 -5.07 -13.87 -16.49
N VAL A 446 -6.21 -13.30 -16.09
CA VAL A 446 -6.95 -13.54 -14.83
C VAL A 446 -8.25 -14.27 -15.11
#